data_AF-A0A561UBV4-F1
#
_entry.id   AF-A0A561UBV4-F1
#
_cell.length_a   1.000
_cell.length_b   1.000
_cell.length_c   1.000
_cell.angle_alpha   90.00
_cell.angle_beta   90.00
_cell.angle_gamma   90.00
#
_symmetry.space_group_name_H-M   'P 1'
#
loop_
_entity.id
_entity.type
_entity.pdbx_description
1 polymer ?
#
loop_
_entity_poly.entity_id
_entity_poly.type
_entity_poly.pdbx_seq_one_letter_code
_entity_poly.pdbx_strand_id
1 'polypeptide(L)'
;MLRWSAGPGGTGEAVGDEREQLWRFLTGGRPDEELFAPAAVERIGLRRLAAIRQELRAEYGEVGAVTAEGPAGKYRVECERGAVAASVNVDAEGLILAVWVGGGRPERPRSVRERWTPLLVLPVTVLPGPALAAVAALAGTRADVVQLGVAGGALGLIGWLVSSGIGRWALVLTIGALLAVAALRMPGLPDGSVELWMTVLAGGSLVAAVRAVVASFEKAGEERPVLIRNPLPGSRALILQGGGPSVNHHAGHPDERFALDLLCLGPFGTRARGLAPRANEAYHAYGAVVAAPCDGEVLACFDGYADQPVLASASEPGPLMVQPPAGNHIVLRAADRGAVILLAHLRPGSLRVRQGERVSAGQELAEVGNSGNTTEPHLHIQANVDTARGRISVPMRLAHRPTRPLRRGVRLDR
;
A
#
# COMPACT_ATOMS: atom_id res chain seq x y z
N MET A 1 -5.58 14.85 1.10
CA MET A 1 -5.21 16.07 1.88
C MET A 1 -3.83 15.88 2.50
N LEU A 2 -2.77 16.42 1.92
CA LEU A 2 -1.39 16.29 2.45
C LEU A 2 -1.13 17.40 3.47
N ARG A 3 -0.98 17.03 4.74
CA ARG A 3 -0.50 17.92 5.81
C ARG A 3 0.98 17.59 6.05
N TRP A 4 1.80 18.63 6.01
CA TRP A 4 3.23 18.67 5.69
C TRP A 4 4.16 18.33 6.89
N SER A 5 5.46 18.06 6.65
CA SER A 5 6.53 17.80 7.66
C SER A 5 7.88 18.42 7.20
N ALA A 6 8.82 18.94 8.06
CA ALA A 6 10.28 19.22 7.80
C ALA A 6 11.36 18.36 8.53
N GLY A 7 12.50 18.13 7.86
CA GLY A 7 13.63 17.25 8.25
C GLY A 7 14.80 17.97 8.95
N PRO A 8 15.95 17.32 9.27
CA PRO A 8 16.18 16.74 10.60
C PRO A 8 17.45 17.25 11.34
N GLY A 9 17.47 17.04 12.65
CA GLY A 9 18.67 17.01 13.50
C GLY A 9 18.47 16.10 14.71
N GLY A 10 19.40 15.19 14.99
CA GLY A 10 19.55 14.57 16.32
C GLY A 10 18.89 13.22 16.59
N THR A 11 19.68 12.14 16.47
CA THR A 11 19.47 10.89 17.20
C THR A 11 20.04 11.05 18.61
N GLY A 12 19.21 11.40 19.59
CA GLY A 12 19.59 11.50 21.00
C GLY A 12 18.36 11.70 21.86
N GLU A 13 18.34 11.14 23.07
CA GLU A 13 17.23 11.28 24.03
C GLU A 13 16.74 12.73 24.10
N ALA A 14 15.52 12.99 23.61
CA ALA A 14 14.93 14.32 23.60
C ALA A 14 14.74 14.80 25.05
N VAL A 15 15.43 15.87 25.42
CA VAL A 15 15.33 16.55 26.73
C VAL A 15 14.08 17.46 26.80
N GLY A 16 13.24 17.48 25.75
CA GLY A 16 11.97 18.24 25.70
C GLY A 16 10.75 17.34 25.49
N ASP A 17 9.66 17.61 26.21
CA ASP A 17 8.38 16.90 26.05
C ASP A 17 7.79 17.22 24.66
N GLU A 18 7.99 16.34 23.67
CA GLU A 18 7.42 16.44 22.31
C GLU A 18 5.94 16.84 22.34
N ARG A 19 5.18 16.30 23.30
CA ARG A 19 3.77 16.62 23.53
C ARG A 19 3.57 18.11 23.84
N GLU A 20 4.46 18.69 24.65
CA GLU A 20 4.41 20.10 25.02
C GLU A 20 4.69 20.98 23.80
N GLN A 21 5.63 20.61 22.93
CA GLN A 21 5.87 21.36 21.69
C GLN A 21 4.66 21.31 20.75
N LEU A 22 4.04 20.14 20.61
CA LEU A 22 2.79 20.00 19.86
C LEU A 22 1.67 20.84 20.47
N TRP A 23 1.52 20.81 21.79
CA TRP A 23 0.54 21.63 22.51
C TRP A 23 0.76 23.13 22.28
N ARG A 24 2.00 23.61 22.43
CA ARG A 24 2.38 25.01 22.20
C ARG A 24 2.10 25.46 20.77
N PHE A 25 2.39 24.61 19.78
CA PHE A 25 2.06 24.90 18.38
C PHE A 25 0.54 25.08 18.17
N LEU A 26 -0.26 24.16 18.72
CA LEU A 26 -1.71 24.11 18.51
C LEU A 26 -2.47 25.18 19.30
N THR A 27 -2.03 25.51 20.51
CA THR A 27 -2.75 26.41 21.44
C THR A 27 -2.16 27.81 21.52
N GLY A 28 -0.87 27.99 21.21
CA GLY A 28 -0.14 29.24 21.39
C GLY A 28 -0.57 30.42 20.52
N GLY A 29 0.11 31.56 20.72
CA GLY A 29 -0.03 32.81 19.96
C GLY A 29 0.44 32.69 18.51
N ARG A 30 1.07 33.69 17.88
CA ARG A 30 1.62 33.46 16.53
C ARG A 30 2.72 32.38 16.59
N PRO A 31 2.86 31.49 15.58
CA PRO A 31 4.03 30.64 15.49
C PRO A 31 5.27 31.56 15.42
N ASP A 32 6.17 31.41 16.36
CA ASP A 32 7.44 32.14 16.45
C ASP A 32 8.58 31.28 15.89
N GLU A 33 9.72 31.93 15.62
CA GLU A 33 10.93 31.25 15.13
C GLU A 33 11.60 30.41 16.23
N GLU A 34 11.23 30.61 17.49
CA GLU A 34 11.78 29.90 18.65
C GLU A 34 11.14 28.52 18.86
N LEU A 35 9.95 28.28 18.30
CA LEU A 35 9.26 26.99 18.37
C LEU A 35 9.72 26.03 17.26
N PHE A 36 10.22 26.56 16.14
CA PHE A 36 10.54 25.78 14.95
C PHE A 36 12.03 25.83 14.63
N ALA A 37 12.57 24.71 14.16
CA ALA A 37 13.94 24.71 13.65
C ALA A 37 14.07 25.72 12.49
N PRO A 38 15.18 26.46 12.36
CA PRO A 38 15.36 27.45 11.29
C PRO A 38 15.09 26.89 9.89
N ALA A 39 15.51 25.65 9.63
CA ALA A 39 15.25 24.94 8.38
C ALA A 39 13.75 24.69 8.12
N ALA A 40 12.95 24.50 9.18
CA ALA A 40 11.51 24.37 9.06
C ALA A 40 10.86 25.74 8.74
N VAL A 41 11.30 26.81 9.40
CA VAL A 41 10.80 28.18 9.16
C VAL A 41 11.09 28.65 7.73
N GLU A 42 12.33 28.47 7.26
CA GLU A 42 12.77 28.86 5.91
C GLU A 42 11.91 28.19 4.82
N ARG A 43 11.54 26.93 5.04
CA ARG A 43 10.87 26.11 4.04
C ARG A 43 9.36 26.28 3.97
N ILE A 44 8.70 26.54 5.11
CA ILE A 44 7.23 26.70 5.18
C ILE A 44 6.82 28.17 5.14
N GLY A 45 7.59 29.00 5.85
CA GLY A 45 7.21 30.33 6.27
C GLY A 45 6.22 30.36 7.43
N LEU A 46 6.46 31.25 8.41
CA LEU A 46 5.59 31.47 9.58
C LEU A 46 4.13 31.78 9.20
N ARG A 47 3.90 32.44 8.05
CA ARG A 47 2.55 32.73 7.55
C ARG A 47 1.75 31.47 7.24
N ARG A 48 2.39 30.47 6.61
CA ARG A 48 1.71 29.22 6.26
C ARG A 48 1.49 28.35 7.49
N LEU A 49 2.42 28.35 8.45
CA LEU A 49 2.23 27.73 9.76
C LEU A 49 1.01 28.31 10.49
N ALA A 50 0.87 29.64 10.52
CA ALA A 50 -0.28 30.31 11.11
C ALA A 50 -1.59 29.93 10.38
N ALA A 51 -1.55 29.87 9.04
CA ALA A 51 -2.70 29.48 8.23
C ALA A 51 -3.15 28.03 8.50
N ILE A 52 -2.22 27.07 8.61
CA ILE A 52 -2.54 25.67 8.92
C ILE A 52 -3.28 25.57 10.26
N ARG A 53 -2.83 26.30 11.27
CA ARG A 53 -3.52 26.29 12.56
C ARG A 53 -4.91 26.92 12.49
N GLN A 54 -5.06 27.99 11.70
CA GLN A 54 -6.37 28.59 11.46
C GLN A 54 -7.30 27.62 10.73
N GLU A 55 -6.80 26.89 9.73
CA GLU A 55 -7.53 25.83 9.03
C GLU A 55 -7.97 24.72 10.03
N LEU A 56 -7.07 24.28 10.92
CA LEU A 56 -7.38 23.29 11.96
C LEU A 56 -8.46 23.78 12.94
N ARG A 57 -8.39 25.02 13.43
CA ARG A 57 -9.41 25.60 14.31
C ARG A 57 -10.74 25.80 13.59
N ALA A 58 -10.71 26.19 12.32
CA ALA A 58 -11.90 26.33 11.50
C ALA A 58 -12.60 24.97 11.28
N GLU A 59 -11.84 23.88 11.13
CA GLU A 59 -12.40 22.54 10.92
C GLU A 59 -12.84 21.90 12.25
N TYR A 60 -11.95 21.86 13.25
CA TYR A 60 -12.12 21.05 14.48
C TYR A 60 -12.45 21.86 15.75
N GLY A 61 -12.43 23.19 15.69
CA GLY A 61 -12.65 24.06 16.86
C GLY A 61 -11.40 24.23 17.72
N GLU A 62 -11.58 24.77 18.92
CA GLU A 62 -10.46 24.94 19.86
C GLU A 62 -9.94 23.59 20.39
N VAL A 63 -8.64 23.55 20.70
CA VAL A 63 -7.95 22.35 21.19
C VAL A 63 -8.11 22.27 22.71
N GLY A 64 -8.66 21.17 23.19
CA GLY A 64 -8.89 20.92 24.62
C GLY A 64 -7.79 20.11 25.29
N ALA A 65 -7.25 19.08 24.61
CA ALA A 65 -6.20 18.23 25.17
C ALA A 65 -5.33 17.59 24.09
N VAL A 66 -4.07 17.30 24.44
CA VAL A 66 -3.17 16.46 23.64
C VAL A 66 -2.73 15.29 24.51
N THR A 67 -3.21 14.09 24.18
CA THR A 67 -2.93 12.86 24.91
C THR A 67 -2.05 11.93 24.09
N ALA A 68 -1.10 11.24 24.71
CA ALA A 68 -0.33 10.21 24.03
C ALA A 68 -1.22 8.97 23.79
N GLU A 69 -1.24 8.45 22.57
CA GLU A 69 -1.92 7.19 22.25
C GLU A 69 -0.87 6.17 21.77
N GLY A 70 -0.64 5.08 22.50
CA GLY A 70 0.22 3.99 21.99
C GLY A 70 1.72 4.34 21.91
N PRO A 71 2.46 3.88 20.86
CA PRO A 71 3.92 4.05 20.79
C PRO A 71 4.36 5.51 20.65
N ALA A 72 5.65 5.78 20.93
CA ALA A 72 6.24 7.12 20.93
C ALA A 72 5.92 7.93 19.66
N GLY A 73 5.67 9.24 19.82
CA GLY A 73 5.36 10.16 18.74
C GLY A 73 3.89 10.19 18.27
N LYS A 74 3.00 9.36 18.84
CA LYS A 74 1.55 9.37 18.53
C LYS A 74 0.75 10.15 19.58
N TYR A 75 0.06 11.18 19.09
CA TYR A 75 -0.83 12.00 19.91
C TYR A 75 -2.25 12.01 19.39
N ARG A 76 -3.21 11.96 20.30
CA ARG A 76 -4.61 12.31 20.06
C ARG A 76 -4.81 13.74 20.51
N VAL A 77 -5.22 14.60 19.59
CA VAL A 77 -5.62 15.98 19.85
C VAL A 77 -7.13 16.00 19.97
N GLU A 78 -7.63 16.26 21.17
CA GLU A 78 -9.04 16.48 21.42
C GLU A 78 -9.38 17.94 21.12
N CYS A 79 -10.37 18.14 20.26
CA CYS A 79 -10.88 19.44 19.87
C CYS A 79 -12.39 19.52 20.18
N GLU A 80 -12.96 20.72 20.15
CA GLU A 80 -14.41 20.91 20.35
C GLU A 80 -15.28 20.08 19.38
N ARG A 81 -14.82 19.91 18.14
CA ARG A 81 -15.50 19.17 17.07
C ARG A 81 -14.80 17.85 16.74
N GLY A 82 -14.49 17.06 17.76
CA GLY A 82 -13.99 15.69 17.64
C GLY A 82 -12.51 15.56 18.00
N ALA A 83 -11.88 14.47 17.59
CA ALA A 83 -10.47 14.23 17.85
C ALA A 83 -9.72 13.95 16.54
N VAL A 84 -8.47 14.41 16.48
CA VAL A 84 -7.57 14.17 15.36
C VAL A 84 -6.28 13.54 15.84
N ALA A 85 -5.76 12.60 15.07
CA ALA A 85 -4.43 12.07 15.31
C ALA A 85 -3.38 13.12 14.92
N ALA A 86 -2.28 13.20 15.64
CA ALA A 86 -1.16 14.06 15.33
C ALA A 86 0.16 13.40 15.70
N SER A 87 1.23 13.85 15.06
CA SER A 87 2.61 13.51 15.38
C SER A 87 3.48 14.75 15.21
N VAL A 88 4.44 14.94 16.10
CA VAL A 88 5.46 15.99 16.01
C VAL A 88 6.83 15.33 15.95
N ASN A 89 7.76 15.95 15.23
CA ASN A 89 9.16 15.58 15.21
C ASN A 89 9.96 16.81 15.63
N VAL A 90 10.91 16.63 16.55
CA VAL A 90 11.74 17.70 17.12
C VAL A 90 13.22 17.40 16.92
N ASP A 91 14.05 18.43 16.84
CA ASP A 91 15.50 18.25 16.79
C ASP A 91 16.12 17.95 18.17
N ALA A 92 17.45 17.79 18.23
CA ALA A 92 18.18 17.56 19.47
C ALA A 92 17.99 18.69 20.49
N GLU A 93 17.70 19.90 20.00
CA GLU A 93 17.43 21.10 20.79
C GLU A 93 15.94 21.22 21.18
N GLY A 94 15.09 20.30 20.73
CA GLY A 94 13.66 20.28 21.03
C GLY A 94 12.82 21.23 20.17
N LEU A 95 13.37 21.79 19.09
CA LEU A 95 12.65 22.64 18.14
C LEU A 95 11.88 21.79 17.14
N ILE A 96 10.69 22.26 16.76
CA ILE A 96 9.83 21.52 15.85
C ILE A 96 10.44 21.47 14.45
N LEU A 97 10.73 20.25 14.00
CA LEU A 97 11.08 19.92 12.63
C LEU A 97 9.82 19.67 11.80
N ALA A 98 8.86 18.90 12.31
CA ALA A 98 7.65 18.55 11.58
C ALA A 98 6.43 18.45 12.47
N VAL A 99 5.28 18.86 11.95
CA VAL A 99 3.98 18.57 12.59
C VAL A 99 3.03 17.99 11.55
N TRP A 100 2.57 16.78 11.80
CA TRP A 100 1.47 16.20 11.07
C TRP A 100 0.24 16.16 11.96
N VAL A 101 -0.89 16.61 11.41
CA VAL A 101 -2.20 16.52 12.05
C VAL A 101 -3.11 15.83 11.05
N GLY A 102 -3.58 14.63 11.32
CA GLY A 102 -4.35 13.83 10.37
C GLY A 102 -5.61 14.53 9.86
N GLY A 103 -5.73 14.60 8.53
CA GLY A 103 -6.97 14.91 7.82
C GLY A 103 -7.71 13.61 7.50
N GLY A 104 -8.31 13.00 8.52
CA GLY A 104 -9.22 11.88 8.37
C GLY A 104 -10.58 12.30 8.90
N ARG A 105 -11.66 12.01 8.16
CA ARG A 105 -12.98 11.93 8.80
C ARG A 105 -12.84 11.03 10.03
N PRO A 106 -13.54 11.32 11.15
CA PRO A 106 -13.49 10.50 12.36
C PRO A 106 -13.60 9.04 11.94
N GLU A 107 -12.69 8.20 12.44
CA GLU A 107 -12.67 6.76 12.16
C GLU A 107 -14.11 6.27 12.20
N ARG A 108 -14.71 6.06 11.04
CA ARG A 108 -16.01 5.39 11.02
C ARG A 108 -15.67 4.00 11.53
N PRO A 109 -16.34 3.52 12.60
CA PRO A 109 -16.16 2.14 13.02
C PRO A 109 -16.30 1.29 11.78
N ARG A 110 -15.28 0.44 11.50
CA ARG A 110 -15.21 -0.44 10.33
C ARG A 110 -16.62 -0.86 9.97
N SER A 111 -17.09 -0.41 8.80
CA SER A 111 -18.50 -0.61 8.47
C SER A 111 -18.78 -2.10 8.57
N VAL A 112 -19.98 -2.47 9.02
CA VAL A 112 -20.42 -3.86 9.15
C VAL A 112 -19.97 -4.68 7.93
N ARG A 113 -20.01 -4.11 6.73
CA ARG A 113 -19.54 -4.66 5.44
C ARG A 113 -18.08 -5.17 5.40
N GLU A 114 -17.14 -4.55 6.12
CA GLU A 114 -15.72 -4.97 6.20
C GLU A 114 -15.52 -6.13 7.19
N ARG A 115 -16.36 -6.23 8.23
CA ARG A 115 -16.39 -7.40 9.12
C ARG A 115 -16.92 -8.65 8.42
N TRP A 116 -17.78 -8.48 7.40
CA TRP A 116 -18.36 -9.60 6.64
C TRP A 116 -17.58 -10.00 5.38
N THR A 117 -16.52 -9.28 4.99
CA THR A 117 -15.71 -9.69 3.83
C THR A 117 -15.10 -11.10 3.98
N PRO A 118 -14.56 -11.53 5.15
CA PRO A 118 -14.19 -12.93 5.35
C PRO A 118 -15.41 -13.89 5.36
N LEU A 119 -16.61 -13.41 5.74
CA LEU A 119 -17.85 -14.19 5.73
C LEU A 119 -18.49 -14.31 4.34
N LEU A 120 -18.11 -13.47 3.37
CA LEU A 120 -18.49 -13.59 1.95
C LEU A 120 -17.48 -14.39 1.11
N VAL A 121 -16.23 -14.50 1.58
CA VAL A 121 -15.21 -15.37 0.96
C VAL A 121 -15.41 -16.84 1.38
N LEU A 122 -15.87 -17.09 2.62
CA LEU A 122 -16.22 -18.43 3.09
C LEU A 122 -17.22 -19.18 2.18
N PRO A 123 -18.36 -18.59 1.73
CA PRO A 123 -19.30 -19.29 0.86
C PRO A 123 -18.77 -19.53 -0.56
N VAL A 124 -17.78 -18.77 -1.03
CA VAL A 124 -17.21 -18.97 -2.38
C VAL A 124 -15.99 -19.89 -2.36
N THR A 125 -15.30 -20.04 -1.23
CA THR A 125 -14.09 -20.87 -1.10
C THR A 125 -14.30 -22.16 -0.31
N VAL A 126 -15.24 -22.17 0.64
CA VAL A 126 -15.50 -23.30 1.54
C VAL A 126 -16.77 -24.06 1.15
N LEU A 127 -17.88 -23.40 0.77
CA LEU A 127 -19.12 -24.13 0.36
C LEU A 127 -19.02 -24.93 -0.96
N PRO A 128 -18.17 -24.62 -1.95
CA PRO A 128 -18.03 -25.49 -3.12
C PRO A 128 -17.49 -26.86 -2.75
N GLY A 129 -16.68 -26.97 -1.70
CA GLY A 129 -16.07 -28.22 -1.25
C GLY A 129 -17.09 -29.29 -0.84
N PRO A 130 -17.94 -29.01 0.17
CA PRO A 130 -19.03 -29.89 0.57
C PRO A 130 -20.05 -30.15 -0.55
N ALA A 131 -20.34 -29.15 -1.40
CA ALA A 131 -21.23 -29.34 -2.55
C ALA A 131 -20.62 -30.27 -3.60
N LEU A 132 -19.34 -30.11 -3.95
CA LEU A 132 -18.61 -31.01 -4.85
C LEU A 132 -18.42 -32.40 -4.25
N ALA A 133 -18.19 -32.51 -2.94
CA ALA A 133 -18.10 -33.79 -2.24
C ALA A 133 -19.46 -34.50 -2.21
N ALA A 134 -20.56 -33.77 -2.05
CA ALA A 134 -21.92 -34.29 -2.16
C ALA A 134 -22.24 -34.73 -3.61
N VAL A 135 -21.83 -33.96 -4.62
CA VAL A 135 -22.00 -34.34 -6.03
C VAL A 135 -21.12 -35.54 -6.40
N ALA A 136 -19.90 -35.63 -5.87
CA ALA A 136 -19.03 -36.81 -6.01
C ALA A 136 -19.60 -38.05 -5.29
N ALA A 137 -20.33 -37.86 -4.19
CA ALA A 137 -21.07 -38.95 -3.54
C ALA A 137 -22.30 -39.40 -4.35
N LEU A 138 -22.80 -38.58 -5.27
CA LEU A 138 -23.88 -38.91 -6.21
C LEU A 138 -23.37 -39.47 -7.55
N ALA A 139 -22.06 -39.51 -7.77
CA ALA A 139 -21.43 -40.06 -8.98
C ALA A 139 -21.71 -41.56 -9.12
N GLY A 140 -22.20 -41.98 -10.30
CA GLY A 140 -22.61 -43.35 -10.58
C GLY A 140 -21.52 -44.20 -11.25
N THR A 141 -20.51 -43.57 -11.84
CA THR A 141 -19.43 -44.25 -12.59
C THR A 141 -18.04 -43.68 -12.25
N ARG A 142 -16.98 -44.42 -12.61
CA ARG A 142 -15.59 -43.93 -12.51
C ARG A 142 -15.35 -42.68 -13.37
N ALA A 143 -16.02 -42.56 -14.52
CA ALA A 143 -15.91 -41.41 -15.40
C ALA A 143 -16.47 -40.13 -14.76
N ASP A 144 -17.59 -40.24 -14.03
CA ASP A 144 -18.19 -39.13 -13.29
C ASP A 144 -17.22 -38.58 -12.23
N VAL A 145 -16.54 -39.47 -11.51
CA VAL A 145 -15.55 -39.10 -10.47
C VAL A 145 -14.35 -38.37 -11.09
N VAL A 146 -13.87 -38.82 -12.26
CA VAL A 146 -12.77 -38.15 -12.98
C VAL A 146 -13.19 -36.76 -13.47
N GLN A 147 -14.37 -36.62 -14.06
CA GLN A 147 -14.89 -35.33 -14.55
C GLN A 147 -15.09 -34.32 -13.40
N LEU A 148 -15.62 -34.77 -12.27
CA LEU A 148 -15.77 -33.96 -11.06
C LEU A 148 -14.42 -33.56 -10.47
N GLY A 149 -13.41 -34.43 -10.52
CA GLY A 149 -12.04 -34.12 -10.12
C GLY A 149 -11.40 -33.01 -10.97
N VAL A 150 -11.59 -33.06 -12.30
CA VAL A 150 -11.10 -32.02 -13.22
C VAL A 150 -11.80 -30.68 -12.95
N ALA A 151 -13.13 -30.69 -12.80
CA ALA A 151 -13.91 -29.49 -12.49
C ALA A 151 -13.54 -28.91 -11.10
N GLY A 152 -13.35 -29.77 -10.10
CA GLY A 152 -12.91 -29.38 -8.76
C GLY A 152 -11.49 -28.81 -8.73
N GLY A 153 -10.55 -29.40 -9.49
CA GLY A 153 -9.18 -28.89 -9.64
C GLY A 153 -9.13 -27.52 -10.32
N ALA A 154 -9.97 -27.31 -11.34
CA ALA A 154 -10.13 -26.02 -12.02
C ALA A 154 -10.68 -24.92 -11.07
N LEU A 155 -11.73 -25.23 -10.30
CA LEU A 155 -12.27 -24.34 -9.28
C LEU A 155 -11.28 -24.09 -8.15
N GLY A 156 -10.48 -25.09 -7.78
CA GLY A 156 -9.39 -24.94 -6.83
C GLY A 156 -8.31 -24.00 -7.33
N LEU A 157 -7.88 -24.10 -8.59
CA LEU A 157 -6.90 -23.17 -9.17
C LEU A 157 -7.43 -21.72 -9.16
N ILE A 158 -8.71 -21.52 -9.52
CA ILE A 158 -9.36 -20.20 -9.41
C ILE A 158 -9.34 -19.73 -7.95
N GLY A 159 -9.81 -20.57 -7.01
CA GLY A 159 -9.82 -20.28 -5.58
C GLY A 159 -8.43 -19.91 -5.04
N TRP A 160 -7.37 -20.57 -5.51
CA TRP A 160 -5.98 -20.28 -5.12
C TRP A 160 -5.53 -18.88 -5.55
N LEU A 161 -5.96 -18.44 -6.74
CA LEU A 161 -5.61 -17.14 -7.32
C LEU A 161 -6.32 -15.97 -6.62
N VAL A 162 -7.54 -16.17 -6.10
CA VAL A 162 -8.33 -15.12 -5.43
C VAL A 162 -8.37 -15.21 -3.90
N SER A 163 -7.85 -16.28 -3.27
CA SER A 163 -7.87 -16.43 -1.82
C SER A 163 -6.65 -15.85 -1.09
N SER A 164 -6.90 -15.33 0.11
CA SER A 164 -5.87 -14.96 1.10
C SER A 164 -5.17 -16.20 1.67
N GLY A 165 -4.09 -16.02 2.44
CA GLY A 165 -3.27 -17.13 2.96
C GLY A 165 -4.05 -18.24 3.67
N ILE A 166 -5.04 -17.90 4.50
CA ILE A 166 -5.89 -18.88 5.21
C ILE A 166 -6.83 -19.62 4.24
N GLY A 167 -7.38 -18.93 3.23
CA GLY A 167 -8.25 -19.54 2.23
C GLY A 167 -7.52 -20.55 1.35
N ARG A 168 -6.22 -20.36 1.11
CA ARG A 168 -5.38 -21.33 0.39
C ARG A 168 -5.24 -22.66 1.12
N TRP A 169 -5.08 -22.62 2.45
CA TRP A 169 -5.01 -23.85 3.26
C TRP A 169 -6.35 -24.58 3.34
N ALA A 170 -7.46 -23.85 3.50
CA ALA A 170 -8.80 -24.42 3.44
C ALA A 170 -9.06 -25.10 2.08
N LEU A 171 -8.56 -24.51 0.99
CA LEU A 171 -8.66 -25.09 -0.34
C LEU A 171 -7.82 -26.37 -0.48
N VAL A 172 -6.58 -26.39 0.02
CA VAL A 172 -5.73 -27.59 0.00
C VAL A 172 -6.41 -28.74 0.77
N LEU A 173 -6.98 -28.46 1.95
CA LEU A 173 -7.72 -29.45 2.74
C LEU A 173 -8.96 -29.95 1.99
N THR A 174 -9.66 -29.06 1.29
CA THR A 174 -10.84 -29.41 0.48
C THR A 174 -10.48 -30.29 -0.72
N ILE A 175 -9.43 -29.94 -1.47
CA ILE A 175 -8.91 -30.74 -2.58
C ILE A 175 -8.46 -32.12 -2.06
N GLY A 176 -7.75 -32.15 -0.92
CA GLY A 176 -7.34 -33.39 -0.26
C GLY A 176 -8.53 -34.29 0.12
N ALA A 177 -9.59 -33.71 0.69
CA ALA A 177 -10.81 -34.44 1.04
C ALA A 177 -11.53 -35.00 -0.20
N LEU A 178 -11.62 -34.23 -1.29
CA LEU A 178 -12.20 -34.68 -2.56
C LEU A 178 -11.39 -35.84 -3.17
N LEU A 179 -10.07 -35.75 -3.17
CA LEU A 179 -9.18 -36.81 -3.65
C LEU A 179 -9.30 -38.07 -2.78
N ALA A 180 -9.45 -37.93 -1.47
CA ALA A 180 -9.65 -39.04 -0.55
C ALA A 180 -11.00 -39.75 -0.80
N VAL A 181 -12.09 -38.99 -0.94
CA VAL A 181 -13.42 -39.55 -1.28
C VAL A 181 -13.37 -40.26 -2.63
N ALA A 182 -12.76 -39.65 -3.66
CA ALA A 182 -12.58 -40.27 -4.97
C ALA A 182 -11.80 -41.58 -4.89
N ALA A 183 -10.67 -41.60 -4.16
CA ALA A 183 -9.84 -42.79 -3.98
C ALA A 183 -10.58 -43.93 -3.26
N LEU A 184 -11.44 -43.60 -2.29
CA LEU A 184 -12.23 -44.59 -1.55
C LEU A 184 -13.42 -45.13 -2.37
N ARG A 185 -14.03 -44.31 -3.24
CA ARG A 185 -15.21 -44.69 -4.04
C ARG A 185 -14.87 -45.41 -5.35
N MET A 186 -13.79 -45.01 -6.04
CA MET A 186 -13.45 -45.51 -7.39
C MET A 186 -13.38 -47.04 -7.52
N PRO A 187 -12.85 -47.80 -6.53
CA PRO A 187 -12.78 -49.27 -6.64
C PRO A 187 -14.16 -49.93 -6.82
N GLY A 188 -15.21 -49.38 -6.20
CA GLY A 188 -16.56 -49.94 -6.19
C GLY A 188 -17.50 -49.42 -7.27
N LEU A 189 -17.05 -48.53 -8.15
CA LEU A 189 -17.88 -47.94 -9.20
C LEU A 189 -17.70 -48.67 -10.54
N PRO A 190 -18.76 -48.82 -11.35
CA PRO A 190 -18.65 -49.32 -12.71
C PRO A 190 -17.92 -48.33 -13.62
N ASP A 191 -17.37 -48.85 -14.72
CA ASP A 191 -16.78 -48.02 -15.77
C ASP A 191 -17.87 -47.20 -16.48
N GLY A 192 -17.52 -45.97 -16.87
CA GLY A 192 -18.43 -45.05 -17.56
C GLY A 192 -17.73 -44.36 -18.72
N SER A 193 -18.48 -43.59 -19.51
CA SER A 193 -17.92 -42.80 -20.61
C SER A 193 -17.78 -41.34 -20.23
N VAL A 194 -16.62 -40.76 -20.51
CA VAL A 194 -16.40 -39.31 -20.39
C VAL A 194 -17.21 -38.60 -21.47
N GLU A 195 -18.30 -37.94 -21.10
CA GLU A 195 -19.06 -37.13 -22.05
C GLU A 195 -18.29 -35.86 -22.41
N LEU A 196 -17.95 -35.72 -23.70
CA LEU A 196 -17.11 -34.62 -24.21
C LEU A 196 -17.71 -33.25 -23.91
N TRP A 197 -19.04 -33.10 -24.00
CA TRP A 197 -19.71 -31.81 -23.79
C TRP A 197 -19.57 -31.30 -22.35
N MET A 198 -19.56 -32.19 -21.34
CA MET A 198 -19.30 -31.82 -19.94
C MET A 198 -17.88 -31.32 -19.74
N THR A 199 -16.91 -31.94 -20.43
CA THR A 199 -15.50 -31.50 -20.39
C THR A 199 -15.33 -30.14 -21.04
N VAL A 200 -16.00 -29.91 -22.17
CA VAL A 200 -16.01 -28.61 -22.88
C VAL A 200 -16.69 -27.53 -22.04
N LEU A 201 -17.82 -27.83 -21.39
CA LEU A 201 -18.50 -26.88 -20.50
C LEU A 201 -17.65 -26.54 -19.27
N ALA A 202 -17.02 -27.51 -18.63
CA ALA A 202 -16.13 -27.29 -17.49
C ALA A 202 -14.89 -26.46 -17.88
N GLY A 203 -14.25 -26.82 -19.00
CA GLY A 203 -13.11 -26.08 -19.55
C GLY A 203 -13.50 -24.66 -20.00
N GLY A 204 -14.63 -24.51 -20.68
CA GLY A 204 -15.17 -23.22 -21.12
C GLY A 204 -15.53 -22.31 -19.94
N SER A 205 -16.13 -22.88 -18.89
CA SER A 205 -16.47 -22.15 -17.65
C SER A 205 -15.21 -21.71 -16.89
N LEU A 206 -14.17 -22.56 -16.85
CA LEU A 206 -12.85 -22.20 -16.30
C LEU A 206 -12.23 -21.03 -17.08
N VAL A 207 -12.21 -21.10 -18.41
CA VAL A 207 -11.68 -20.01 -19.25
C VAL A 207 -12.49 -18.72 -19.03
N ALA A 208 -13.82 -18.79 -19.00
CA ALA A 208 -14.68 -17.64 -18.75
C ALA A 208 -14.44 -17.04 -17.35
N ALA A 209 -14.30 -17.87 -16.32
CA ALA A 209 -14.00 -17.44 -14.96
C ALA A 209 -12.61 -16.80 -14.85
N VAL A 210 -11.58 -17.40 -15.45
CA VAL A 210 -10.23 -16.80 -15.53
C VAL A 210 -10.28 -15.47 -16.26
N ARG A 211 -11.01 -15.37 -17.38
CA ARG A 211 -11.20 -14.10 -18.09
C ARG A 211 -11.95 -13.07 -17.27
N ALA A 212 -12.98 -13.46 -16.51
CA ALA A 212 -13.72 -12.56 -15.63
C ALA A 212 -12.85 -12.04 -14.47
N VAL A 213 -12.02 -12.92 -13.87
CA VAL A 213 -11.03 -12.55 -12.85
C VAL A 213 -9.99 -11.60 -13.42
N VAL A 214 -9.41 -11.91 -14.60
CA VAL A 214 -8.47 -11.00 -15.28
C VAL A 214 -9.13 -9.67 -15.62
N ALA A 215 -10.35 -9.67 -16.17
CA ALA A 215 -11.10 -8.46 -16.51
C ALA A 215 -11.43 -7.62 -15.26
N SER A 216 -11.69 -8.26 -14.11
CA SER A 216 -11.88 -7.55 -12.83
C SER A 216 -10.61 -6.82 -12.36
N PHE A 217 -9.44 -7.26 -12.80
CA PHE A 217 -8.17 -6.57 -12.57
C PHE A 217 -7.91 -5.42 -13.56
N GLU A 218 -8.66 -5.37 -14.67
CA GLU A 218 -8.43 -4.51 -15.84
C GLU A 218 -9.34 -3.29 -15.94
N LYS A 219 -9.95 -2.80 -14.85
CA LYS A 219 -10.54 -1.45 -14.87
C LYS A 219 -9.42 -0.40 -14.92
N ALA A 220 -8.87 -0.21 -16.12
CA ALA A 220 -8.05 0.92 -16.49
C ALA A 220 -8.88 2.18 -16.27
N GLY A 221 -8.34 3.15 -15.55
CA GLY A 221 -8.92 4.48 -15.54
C GLY A 221 -9.00 5.02 -16.97
N GLU A 222 -10.11 5.67 -17.31
CA GLU A 222 -10.25 6.43 -18.57
C GLU A 222 -9.30 7.66 -18.59
N GLU A 223 -8.74 8.00 -17.43
CA GLU A 223 -7.70 8.99 -17.20
C GLU A 223 -6.47 8.76 -18.11
N ARG A 224 -5.98 9.83 -18.73
CA ARG A 224 -4.76 9.77 -19.54
C ARG A 224 -3.56 9.41 -18.65
N PRO A 225 -2.79 8.37 -18.97
CA PRO A 225 -1.69 7.94 -18.11
C PRO A 225 -0.48 8.86 -18.18
N VAL A 226 0.25 8.95 -17.08
CA VAL A 226 1.58 9.57 -16.99
C VAL A 226 2.62 8.54 -17.43
N LEU A 227 3.52 8.93 -18.33
CA LEU A 227 4.62 8.07 -18.77
C LEU A 227 5.81 8.20 -17.82
N ILE A 228 6.28 7.07 -17.30
CA ILE A 228 7.39 7.00 -16.36
C ILE A 228 8.48 6.03 -16.85
N ARG A 229 9.73 6.30 -16.53
CA ARG A 229 10.83 5.32 -16.56
C ARG A 229 10.75 4.44 -15.30
N ASN A 230 11.49 3.34 -15.30
CA ASN A 230 11.60 2.49 -14.11
C ASN A 230 12.26 3.28 -12.96
N PRO A 231 11.56 3.56 -11.84
CA PRO A 231 12.11 4.32 -10.73
C PRO A 231 13.09 3.51 -9.87
N LEU A 232 13.23 2.20 -10.12
CA LEU A 232 14.17 1.31 -9.42
C LEU A 232 15.16 0.70 -10.43
N PRO A 233 16.06 1.50 -11.02
CA PRO A 233 17.03 1.01 -11.99
C PRO A 233 17.96 -0.02 -11.36
N GLY A 234 18.34 -1.04 -12.14
CA GLY A 234 19.23 -2.12 -11.68
C GLY A 234 18.55 -3.17 -10.78
N SER A 235 17.35 -2.91 -10.28
CA SER A 235 16.59 -3.84 -9.44
C SER A 235 15.62 -4.71 -10.23
N ARG A 236 15.42 -5.96 -9.77
CA ARG A 236 14.33 -6.82 -10.24
C ARG A 236 13.01 -6.40 -9.58
N ALA A 237 12.49 -5.25 -10.01
CA ALA A 237 11.34 -4.62 -9.38
C ALA A 237 10.01 -5.29 -9.77
N LEU A 238 9.17 -5.59 -8.79
CA LEU A 238 7.85 -6.20 -8.92
C LEU A 238 6.78 -5.30 -8.29
N ILE A 239 5.67 -5.12 -8.99
CA ILE A 239 4.50 -4.42 -8.42
C ILE A 239 3.76 -5.35 -7.45
N LEU A 240 3.75 -5.00 -6.16
CA LEU A 240 3.00 -5.71 -5.12
C LEU A 240 1.54 -5.23 -5.05
N GLN A 241 1.32 -3.92 -5.08
CA GLN A 241 0.00 -3.30 -5.12
C GLN A 241 -0.14 -2.48 -6.40
N GLY A 242 -1.23 -2.66 -7.13
CA GLY A 242 -1.49 -1.94 -8.37
C GLY A 242 -2.55 -2.63 -9.23
N GLY A 243 -3.33 -1.86 -9.98
CA GLY A 243 -4.48 -2.34 -10.73
C GLY A 243 -5.81 -2.09 -10.00
N GLY A 244 -6.82 -2.92 -10.26
CA GLY A 244 -8.18 -2.74 -9.72
C GLY A 244 -8.34 -3.02 -8.21
N PRO A 245 -9.52 -2.73 -7.63
CA PRO A 245 -9.81 -2.86 -6.19
C PRO A 245 -9.53 -4.20 -5.54
N SER A 246 -9.54 -5.29 -6.32
CA SER A 246 -9.27 -6.63 -5.82
C SER A 246 -7.78 -6.94 -5.63
N VAL A 247 -6.88 -6.14 -6.20
CA VAL A 247 -5.42 -6.39 -6.21
C VAL A 247 -4.59 -5.16 -5.83
N ASN A 248 -5.26 -4.05 -5.53
CA ASN A 248 -4.64 -2.80 -5.10
C ASN A 248 -5.38 -2.27 -3.87
N HIS A 249 -4.70 -2.27 -2.72
CA HIS A 249 -5.25 -1.70 -1.48
C HIS A 249 -5.62 -0.22 -1.64
N HIS A 250 -4.88 0.51 -2.47
CA HIS A 250 -5.05 1.95 -2.68
C HIS A 250 -6.27 2.32 -3.53
N ALA A 251 -6.83 1.37 -4.30
CA ALA A 251 -7.93 1.62 -5.22
C ALA A 251 -9.24 2.10 -4.54
N GLY A 252 -9.36 1.87 -3.23
CA GLY A 252 -10.45 2.39 -2.40
C GLY A 252 -10.28 3.87 -2.02
N HIS A 253 -9.06 4.41 -2.08
CA HIS A 253 -8.72 5.79 -1.75
C HIS A 253 -8.66 6.62 -3.05
N PRO A 254 -9.56 7.61 -3.25
CA PRO A 254 -9.62 8.36 -4.51
C PRO A 254 -8.30 9.01 -4.92
N ASP A 255 -7.52 9.49 -3.95
CA ASP A 255 -6.25 10.20 -4.15
C ASP A 255 -5.08 9.26 -4.52
N GLU A 256 -5.18 7.97 -4.17
CA GLU A 256 -4.13 6.96 -4.28
C GLU A 256 -4.55 5.82 -5.23
N ARG A 257 -5.68 5.96 -5.92
CA ARG A 257 -6.35 4.87 -6.66
C ARG A 257 -5.43 4.10 -7.60
N PHE A 258 -4.48 4.80 -8.23
CA PHE A 258 -3.51 4.23 -9.17
C PHE A 258 -2.08 4.15 -8.63
N ALA A 259 -1.92 4.31 -7.31
CA ALA A 259 -0.64 4.14 -6.65
C ALA A 259 -0.12 2.71 -6.83
N LEU A 260 1.21 2.59 -6.83
CA LEU A 260 1.94 1.35 -6.98
C LEU A 260 2.90 1.18 -5.80
N ASP A 261 2.89 0.00 -5.20
CA ASP A 261 3.91 -0.40 -4.23
C ASP A 261 4.89 -1.35 -4.92
N LEU A 262 6.16 -0.95 -4.98
CA LEU A 262 7.21 -1.64 -5.73
C LEU A 262 8.18 -2.33 -4.77
N LEU A 263 8.29 -3.66 -4.90
CA LEU A 263 9.28 -4.48 -4.21
C LEU A 263 10.47 -4.77 -5.12
N CYS A 264 11.59 -5.18 -4.52
CA CYS A 264 12.71 -5.78 -5.24
C CYS A 264 12.81 -7.27 -4.93
N LEU A 265 13.13 -8.08 -5.94
CA LEU A 265 13.25 -9.53 -5.80
C LEU A 265 14.71 -10.01 -5.89
N GLY A 266 15.05 -11.00 -5.08
CA GLY A 266 16.31 -11.72 -5.16
C GLY A 266 16.38 -12.68 -6.36
N PRO A 267 17.52 -13.39 -6.53
CA PRO A 267 17.72 -14.34 -7.64
C PRO A 267 16.62 -15.40 -7.75
N PHE A 268 16.11 -15.85 -6.59
CA PHE A 268 15.09 -16.89 -6.46
C PHE A 268 13.65 -16.34 -6.37
N GLY A 269 13.44 -15.05 -6.63
CA GLY A 269 12.11 -14.44 -6.58
C GLY A 269 11.59 -14.15 -5.16
N THR A 270 12.44 -14.22 -4.14
CA THR A 270 12.11 -13.84 -2.76
C THR A 270 12.19 -12.31 -2.58
N ARG A 271 11.35 -11.74 -1.71
CA ARG A 271 11.38 -10.30 -1.36
C ARG A 271 12.48 -9.94 -0.34
N ALA A 272 12.93 -10.93 0.44
CA ALA A 272 13.94 -10.77 1.47
C ALA A 272 14.81 -12.03 1.62
N ARG A 273 15.92 -11.90 2.35
CA ARG A 273 16.75 -13.00 2.83
C ARG A 273 16.11 -13.62 4.07
N GLY A 274 15.60 -14.84 3.93
CA GLY A 274 14.84 -15.55 4.97
C GLY A 274 13.32 -15.46 4.75
N LEU A 275 12.55 -16.12 5.62
CA LEU A 275 11.09 -16.28 5.45
C LEU A 275 10.29 -15.09 6.02
N ALA A 276 10.68 -14.56 7.18
CA ALA A 276 10.02 -13.44 7.84
C ALA A 276 11.05 -12.61 8.66
N PRO A 277 12.03 -11.99 8.01
CA PRO A 277 13.05 -11.22 8.72
C PRO A 277 12.45 -9.93 9.31
N ARG A 278 12.96 -9.54 10.48
CA ARG A 278 12.57 -8.30 11.19
C ARG A 278 13.46 -7.10 10.89
N ALA A 279 14.64 -7.35 10.31
CA ALA A 279 15.59 -6.32 9.93
C ALA A 279 15.26 -5.78 8.53
N ASN A 280 15.26 -4.45 8.38
CA ASN A 280 15.04 -3.80 7.09
C ASN A 280 16.07 -4.24 6.04
N GLU A 281 17.33 -4.41 6.44
CA GLU A 281 18.47 -4.79 5.61
C GLU A 281 18.38 -6.22 5.06
N ALA A 282 17.46 -7.03 5.59
CA ALA A 282 17.19 -8.34 5.02
C ALA A 282 16.37 -8.27 3.73
N TYR A 283 15.66 -7.16 3.48
CA TYR A 283 14.81 -6.96 2.31
C TYR A 283 15.62 -6.47 1.13
N HIS A 284 15.38 -7.06 -0.05
CA HIS A 284 16.10 -6.66 -1.27
C HIS A 284 15.74 -5.26 -1.75
N ALA A 285 14.60 -4.71 -1.31
CA ALA A 285 14.19 -3.36 -1.64
C ALA A 285 14.95 -2.33 -0.80
N TYR A 286 15.27 -2.61 0.46
CA TYR A 286 15.90 -1.64 1.34
C TYR A 286 17.29 -1.22 0.83
N GLY A 287 17.53 0.09 0.71
CA GLY A 287 18.76 0.64 0.14
C GLY A 287 18.82 0.59 -1.39
N ALA A 288 17.79 0.11 -2.09
CA ALA A 288 17.77 0.16 -3.55
C ALA A 288 17.66 1.62 -4.04
N VAL A 289 18.39 1.95 -5.11
CA VAL A 289 18.37 3.29 -5.71
C VAL A 289 16.97 3.63 -6.21
N VAL A 290 16.48 4.81 -5.80
CA VAL A 290 15.28 5.45 -6.33
C VAL A 290 15.71 6.53 -7.31
N ALA A 291 15.34 6.37 -8.57
CA ALA A 291 15.65 7.31 -9.65
C ALA A 291 14.40 8.07 -10.11
N ALA A 292 14.62 9.27 -10.66
CA ALA A 292 13.58 10.12 -11.18
C ALA A 292 12.80 9.40 -12.30
N PRO A 293 11.47 9.19 -12.14
CA PRO A 293 10.66 8.49 -13.14
C PRO A 293 10.49 9.32 -14.42
N CYS A 294 10.66 10.64 -14.37
CA CYS A 294 10.56 11.52 -15.52
C CYS A 294 11.40 12.78 -15.29
N ASP A 295 11.57 13.59 -16.33
CA ASP A 295 12.11 14.95 -16.18
C ASP A 295 11.11 15.79 -15.38
N GLY A 296 11.60 16.68 -14.53
CA GLY A 296 10.72 17.48 -13.69
C GLY A 296 11.42 18.42 -12.72
N GLU A 297 10.63 18.94 -11.80
CA GLU A 297 11.05 19.83 -10.71
C GLU A 297 10.62 19.26 -9.36
N VAL A 298 11.50 19.28 -8.37
CA VAL A 298 11.21 18.86 -7.00
C VAL A 298 10.35 19.92 -6.32
N LEU A 299 9.05 19.64 -6.15
CA LEU A 299 8.11 20.54 -5.49
C LEU A 299 8.26 20.56 -3.98
N ALA A 300 8.55 19.41 -3.41
CA ALA A 300 8.76 19.22 -1.99
C ALA A 300 9.55 17.94 -1.78
N CYS A 301 10.33 17.89 -0.70
CA CYS A 301 10.97 16.67 -0.25
C CYS A 301 11.12 16.69 1.26
N PHE A 302 11.18 15.51 1.87
CA PHE A 302 11.35 15.36 3.30
C PHE A 302 12.22 14.15 3.63
N ASP A 303 13.15 14.36 4.56
CA ASP A 303 14.03 13.34 5.10
C ASP A 303 14.18 13.58 6.61
N GLY A 304 13.72 12.68 7.46
CA GLY A 304 13.76 12.89 8.91
C GLY A 304 12.89 11.95 9.74
N TYR A 305 12.10 11.09 9.09
CA TYR A 305 11.36 10.03 9.75
C TYR A 305 12.22 8.78 9.78
N ALA A 306 12.40 8.21 10.97
CA ALA A 306 13.06 6.93 11.13
C ALA A 306 12.29 5.81 10.40
N ASP A 307 13.01 4.78 9.98
CA ASP A 307 12.37 3.59 9.40
C ASP A 307 11.53 2.86 10.45
N GLN A 308 10.39 2.32 10.01
CA GLN A 308 9.58 1.43 10.82
C GLN A 308 10.33 0.12 11.11
N PRO A 309 10.09 -0.49 12.28
CA PRO A 309 10.41 -1.89 12.47
C PRO A 309 9.57 -2.76 11.52
N VAL A 310 10.14 -3.83 10.99
CA VAL A 310 9.41 -4.75 10.11
C VAL A 310 8.51 -5.66 10.95
N LEU A 311 7.24 -5.73 10.56
CA LEU A 311 6.28 -6.65 11.18
C LEU A 311 6.45 -8.07 10.64
N ALA A 312 6.43 -9.08 11.51
CA ALA A 312 6.49 -10.48 11.06
C ALA A 312 5.16 -10.93 10.45
N SER A 313 4.06 -10.25 10.77
CA SER A 313 2.72 -10.45 10.18
C SER A 313 1.91 -9.16 10.19
N ALA A 314 1.02 -8.99 9.21
CA ALA A 314 0.05 -7.89 9.18
C ALA A 314 -0.92 -7.87 10.37
N SER A 315 -1.01 -8.99 11.11
CA SER A 315 -1.84 -9.13 12.32
C SER A 315 -1.05 -8.85 13.60
N GLU A 316 0.26 -8.67 13.52
CA GLU A 316 1.10 -8.40 14.69
C GLU A 316 0.80 -6.96 15.16
N PRO A 317 0.30 -6.77 16.39
CA PRO A 317 0.27 -5.45 17.00
C PRO A 317 1.73 -5.04 17.24
N GLY A 318 2.30 -4.35 16.26
CA GLY A 318 3.70 -3.94 16.30
C GLY A 318 3.87 -2.51 16.79
N PRO A 319 5.10 -2.14 17.20
CA PRO A 319 5.46 -0.79 17.63
C PRO A 319 5.67 0.12 16.40
N LEU A 320 4.72 0.13 15.46
CA LEU A 320 4.78 1.06 14.34
C LEU A 320 4.68 2.47 14.91
N MET A 321 5.69 3.28 14.63
CA MET A 321 5.69 4.71 14.93
C MET A 321 4.57 5.37 14.13
N VAL A 322 3.88 6.34 14.69
CA VAL A 322 2.96 7.14 13.88
C VAL A 322 3.75 8.19 13.14
N GLN A 323 3.67 8.10 11.82
CA GLN A 323 4.32 9.01 10.89
C GLN A 323 3.29 9.41 9.83
N PRO A 324 3.49 10.53 9.12
CA PRO A 324 2.73 10.82 7.91
C PRO A 324 2.75 9.61 6.98
N PRO A 325 1.65 9.29 6.29
CA PRO A 325 1.58 8.11 5.44
C PRO A 325 2.76 7.97 4.49
N ALA A 326 3.20 9.07 3.88
CA ALA A 326 4.31 9.10 2.93
C ALA A 326 5.71 8.86 3.54
N GLY A 327 5.90 9.08 4.85
CA GLY A 327 7.23 9.03 5.47
C GLY A 327 8.22 10.02 4.87
N ASN A 328 9.48 9.61 4.70
CA ASN A 328 10.45 10.33 3.87
C ASN A 328 10.03 10.22 2.41
N HIS A 329 10.02 11.35 1.70
CA HIS A 329 9.39 11.39 0.38
C HIS A 329 9.94 12.51 -0.50
N ILE A 330 9.70 12.37 -1.79
CA ILE A 330 9.96 13.38 -2.82
C ILE A 330 8.69 13.57 -3.64
N VAL A 331 8.31 14.82 -3.86
CA VAL A 331 7.20 15.23 -4.73
C VAL A 331 7.78 15.93 -5.96
N LEU A 332 7.52 15.38 -7.14
CA LEU A 332 7.98 15.91 -8.42
C LEU A 332 6.81 16.51 -9.21
N ARG A 333 7.05 17.60 -9.92
CA ARG A 333 6.21 18.05 -11.04
C ARG A 333 6.81 17.53 -12.33
N ALA A 334 6.10 16.64 -13.01
CA ALA A 334 6.49 16.11 -14.31
C ALA A 334 6.48 17.22 -15.37
N ALA A 335 7.51 17.26 -16.22
CA ALA A 335 7.66 18.29 -17.24
C ALA A 335 6.63 18.21 -18.38
N ASP A 336 6.18 17.00 -18.76
CA ASP A 336 5.34 16.83 -19.97
C ASP A 336 3.89 17.33 -19.79
N ARG A 337 3.33 17.25 -18.58
CA ARG A 337 1.90 17.50 -18.30
C ARG A 337 1.61 18.10 -16.92
N GLY A 338 2.63 18.47 -16.16
CA GLY A 338 2.47 19.04 -14.83
C GLY A 338 1.90 18.06 -13.79
N ALA A 339 1.85 16.76 -14.09
CA ALA A 339 1.44 15.74 -13.12
C ALA A 339 2.35 15.79 -11.89
N VAL A 340 1.75 15.65 -10.72
CA VAL A 340 2.44 15.62 -9.44
C VAL A 340 2.69 14.18 -9.06
N ILE A 341 3.95 13.77 -8.98
CA ILE A 341 4.38 12.41 -8.65
C ILE A 341 4.92 12.39 -7.22
N LEU A 342 4.42 11.50 -6.39
CA LEU A 342 4.94 11.23 -5.05
C LEU A 342 5.78 9.95 -5.08
N LEU A 343 6.98 10.01 -4.53
CA LEU A 343 7.86 8.87 -4.21
C LEU A 343 7.97 8.83 -2.68
N ALA A 344 7.52 7.75 -2.05
CA ALA A 344 7.35 7.65 -0.59
C ALA A 344 8.13 6.47 0.02
N HIS A 345 8.15 6.43 1.35
CA HIS A 345 8.84 5.42 2.17
C HIS A 345 10.37 5.39 1.93
N LEU A 346 10.98 6.56 1.71
CA LEU A 346 12.41 6.66 1.44
C LEU A 346 13.26 6.43 2.71
N ARG A 347 14.51 6.02 2.51
CA ARG A 347 15.45 5.72 3.59
C ARG A 347 15.91 7.02 4.27
N PRO A 348 15.97 7.06 5.61
CA PRO A 348 16.47 8.22 6.34
C PRO A 348 17.91 8.57 5.92
N GLY A 349 18.17 9.85 5.69
CA GLY A 349 19.47 10.39 5.28
C GLY A 349 19.88 10.06 3.84
N SER A 350 18.96 9.58 3.00
CA SER A 350 19.27 9.16 1.63
C SER A 350 18.96 10.19 0.55
N LEU A 351 18.20 11.25 0.85
CA LEU A 351 17.81 12.23 -0.17
C LEU A 351 19.02 12.91 -0.80
N ARG A 352 19.04 12.96 -2.15
CA ARG A 352 20.11 13.56 -2.96
C ARG A 352 19.71 14.89 -3.61
N VAL A 353 18.48 15.32 -3.42
CA VAL A 353 17.90 16.50 -4.07
C VAL A 353 17.27 17.46 -3.06
N ARG A 354 17.06 18.71 -3.48
CA ARG A 354 16.37 19.74 -2.69
C ARG A 354 15.14 20.29 -3.39
N GLN A 355 14.25 20.91 -2.63
CA GLN A 355 13.10 21.62 -3.18
C GLN A 355 13.54 22.70 -4.19
N GLY A 356 12.82 22.82 -5.30
CA GLY A 356 13.11 23.72 -6.43
C GLY A 356 14.13 23.16 -7.44
N GLU A 357 14.78 22.04 -7.12
CA GLU A 357 15.77 21.43 -8.02
C GLU A 357 15.11 20.80 -9.25
N ARG A 358 15.73 20.98 -10.43
CA ARG A 358 15.33 20.30 -11.66
C ARG A 358 16.05 18.96 -11.77
N VAL A 359 15.30 17.92 -12.08
CA VAL A 359 15.81 16.55 -12.19
C VAL A 359 15.56 15.98 -13.58
N SER A 360 16.49 15.15 -14.05
CA SER A 360 16.36 14.42 -15.32
C SER A 360 15.95 12.97 -15.10
N ALA A 361 15.16 12.39 -16.00
CA ALA A 361 14.66 11.02 -15.88
C ALA A 361 15.81 10.00 -15.78
N GLY A 362 15.86 9.25 -14.68
CA GLY A 362 16.94 8.32 -14.36
C GLY A 362 18.02 8.88 -13.43
N GLN A 363 17.97 10.17 -13.08
CA GLN A 363 18.80 10.75 -12.03
C GLN A 363 18.49 10.10 -10.68
N GLU A 364 19.52 9.72 -9.93
CA GLU A 364 19.37 9.22 -8.56
C GLU A 364 18.81 10.32 -7.65
N LEU A 365 17.77 9.97 -6.89
CA LEU A 365 17.06 10.89 -6.01
C LEU A 365 17.20 10.52 -4.53
N ALA A 366 17.17 9.22 -4.22
CA ALA A 366 17.18 8.69 -2.85
C ALA A 366 17.41 7.18 -2.87
N GLU A 367 17.29 6.55 -1.70
CA GLU A 367 17.23 5.10 -1.54
C GLU A 367 15.88 4.68 -0.95
N VAL A 368 15.43 3.46 -1.28
CA VAL A 368 14.22 2.87 -0.67
C VAL A 368 14.45 2.58 0.80
N GLY A 369 13.50 2.99 1.64
CA GLY A 369 13.51 2.76 3.08
C GLY A 369 12.27 2.01 3.55
N ASN A 370 11.87 2.32 4.78
CA ASN A 370 10.67 1.81 5.43
C ASN A 370 10.04 2.87 6.36
N SER A 371 10.19 4.16 6.05
CA SER A 371 9.54 5.25 6.80
C SER A 371 8.07 5.43 6.36
N GLY A 372 7.24 6.05 7.19
CA GLY A 372 5.82 6.33 6.92
C GLY A 372 4.89 5.21 7.40
N ASN A 373 3.70 5.14 6.81
CA ASN A 373 2.72 4.08 7.12
C ASN A 373 2.99 2.83 6.27
N THR A 374 4.04 2.10 6.64
CA THR A 374 4.50 0.91 5.94
C THR A 374 4.76 -0.23 6.92
N THR A 375 4.69 -1.46 6.41
CA THR A 375 4.95 -2.69 7.19
C THR A 375 6.23 -3.41 6.77
N GLU A 376 6.77 -3.08 5.58
CA GLU A 376 8.00 -3.66 5.04
C GLU A 376 8.65 -2.71 4.00
N PRO A 377 9.98 -2.77 3.79
CA PRO A 377 10.65 -1.94 2.79
C PRO A 377 10.10 -2.09 1.38
N HIS A 378 9.63 -0.98 0.80
CA HIS A 378 9.14 -0.89 -0.58
C HIS A 378 9.13 0.58 -1.06
N LEU A 379 9.08 0.80 -2.38
CA LEU A 379 8.85 2.13 -2.95
C LEU A 379 7.37 2.30 -3.25
N HIS A 380 6.72 3.25 -2.60
CA HIS A 380 5.40 3.72 -3.00
C HIS A 380 5.54 4.84 -4.04
N ILE A 381 4.83 4.72 -5.16
CA ILE A 381 4.75 5.75 -6.19
C ILE A 381 3.30 5.99 -6.60
N GLN A 382 2.92 7.27 -6.69
CA GLN A 382 1.63 7.67 -7.23
C GLN A 382 1.74 8.93 -8.09
N ALA A 383 0.79 9.10 -9.00
CA ALA A 383 0.68 10.29 -9.83
C ALA A 383 -0.72 10.91 -9.68
N ASN A 384 -0.74 12.23 -9.62
CA ASN A 384 -1.96 13.02 -9.55
C ASN A 384 -1.92 14.18 -10.55
N VAL A 385 -3.08 14.66 -10.98
CA VAL A 385 -3.21 15.91 -11.74
C VAL A 385 -4.19 16.84 -11.04
N ASP A 386 -3.90 18.13 -11.08
CA ASP A 386 -4.82 19.16 -10.58
C ASP A 386 -5.86 19.47 -11.67
N THR A 387 -7.13 19.41 -11.33
CA THR A 387 -8.25 19.76 -12.21
C THR A 387 -9.11 20.87 -11.59
N ALA A 388 -10.04 21.42 -12.37
CA ALA A 388 -11.02 22.38 -11.86
C ALA A 388 -11.88 21.83 -10.69
N ARG A 389 -11.96 20.50 -10.54
CA ARG A 389 -12.70 19.82 -9.46
C ARG A 389 -11.81 19.37 -8.31
N GLY A 390 -10.53 19.75 -8.32
CA GLY A 390 -9.52 19.31 -7.36
C GLY A 390 -8.54 18.32 -7.95
N ARG A 391 -7.69 17.78 -7.07
CA ARG A 391 -6.64 16.81 -7.44
C ARG A 391 -7.24 15.43 -7.62
N ILE A 392 -6.89 14.75 -8.72
CA ILE A 392 -7.33 13.39 -9.03
C ILE A 392 -6.13 12.46 -9.23
N SER A 393 -6.27 11.19 -8.86
CA SER A 393 -5.27 10.16 -9.12
C SER A 393 -5.33 9.74 -10.60
N VAL A 394 -4.16 9.58 -11.24
CA VAL A 394 -4.04 9.17 -12.64
C VAL A 394 -3.15 7.94 -12.79
N PRO A 395 -3.41 7.05 -13.77
CA PRO A 395 -2.60 5.87 -13.98
C PRO A 395 -1.20 6.23 -14.48
N MET A 396 -0.23 5.37 -14.19
CA MET A 396 1.13 5.45 -14.74
C MET A 396 1.36 4.31 -15.72
N ARG A 397 2.20 4.56 -16.74
CA ARG A 397 2.68 3.54 -17.68
C ARG A 397 4.16 3.69 -17.93
N LEU A 398 4.83 2.57 -18.18
CA LEU A 398 6.24 2.60 -18.54
C LEU A 398 6.42 3.25 -19.92
N ALA A 399 7.31 4.23 -20.01
CA ALA A 399 7.56 5.00 -21.25
C ALA A 399 8.00 4.10 -22.41
N HIS A 400 8.77 3.04 -22.13
CA HIS A 400 9.19 2.06 -23.13
C HIS A 400 8.07 1.05 -23.51
N ARG A 401 6.94 1.03 -22.79
CA ARG A 401 5.77 0.16 -22.99
C ARG A 401 4.46 0.89 -22.70
N PRO A 402 4.15 1.95 -23.46
CA PRO A 402 3.05 2.86 -23.13
C PRO A 402 1.66 2.23 -23.30
N THR A 403 1.55 1.03 -23.85
CA THR A 403 0.28 0.30 -24.03
C THR A 403 -0.01 -0.69 -22.90
N ARG A 404 1.00 -1.08 -22.10
CA ARG A 404 0.82 -2.07 -21.02
C ARG A 404 0.45 -1.38 -19.71
N PRO A 405 -0.64 -1.80 -19.03
CA PRO A 405 -0.99 -1.29 -17.71
C PRO A 405 -0.03 -1.83 -16.65
N LEU A 406 0.25 -1.02 -15.63
CA LEU A 406 0.99 -1.41 -14.44
C LEU A 406 0.03 -1.99 -13.40
N ARG A 407 0.24 -3.25 -13.03
CA ARG A 407 -0.63 -4.02 -12.12
C ARG A 407 0.18 -5.01 -11.31
N ARG A 408 -0.40 -5.50 -10.21
CA ARG A 408 0.21 -6.51 -9.35
C ARG A 408 0.80 -7.67 -10.15
N GLY A 409 2.04 -8.05 -9.81
CA GLY A 409 2.79 -9.15 -10.45
C GLY A 409 3.56 -8.75 -11.71
N VAL A 410 3.38 -7.54 -12.25
CA VAL A 410 4.18 -7.05 -13.37
C VAL A 410 5.57 -6.65 -12.87
N ARG A 411 6.59 -7.05 -13.64
CA ARG A 411 7.98 -6.63 -13.45
C ARG A 411 8.29 -5.38 -14.26
N LEU A 412 9.00 -4.43 -13.66
CA LEU A 412 9.35 -3.16 -14.31
C LEU A 412 10.57 -3.25 -15.21
N ASP A 413 11.42 -4.26 -15.00
CA ASP A 413 12.65 -4.48 -15.75
C ASP A 413 12.48 -5.41 -16.96
N ARG A 414 11.26 -5.90 -17.19
CA ARG A 414 10.95 -6.91 -18.20
C ARG A 414 9.91 -6.50 -19.18
#